data_AF-A0A5R9P012-F1
#
_entry.id   AF-A0A5R9P012-F1
#
_cell.length_a   1.000
_cell.length_b   1.000
_cell.length_c   1.000
_cell.angle_alpha   90.00
_cell.angle_beta   90.00
_cell.angle_gamma   90.00
#
_symmetry.space_group_name_H-M   'P 1'
#
loop_
_entity.id
_entity.type
_entity.pdbx_description
1 polymer ?
#
loop_
_entity_poly.entity_id
_entity_poly.type
_entity_poly.pdbx_seq_one_letter_code
_entity_poly.pdbx_strand_id
1 'polypeptide(L)'
;MNGAIQKVLSGLKSAFEPVLHPRRHRARKRVNRNQDFLKSLGFKEIEDGDLSYIDAEENALRLVQSDAAQITFIVVGRRRSRAYIKLDKKGRYTSYTGPIRI
;
A
#
# COMPACT_ATOMS: atom_id res chain seq x y z
N MET A 1 1.28 -12.78 36.01
CA MET A 1 2.31 -13.52 35.23
C MET A 1 1.80 -14.00 33.86
N ASN A 2 1.12 -13.16 33.04
CA ASN A 2 0.48 -13.63 31.79
C ASN A 2 1.09 -13.07 30.48
N GLY A 3 2.00 -12.10 30.55
CA GLY A 3 2.55 -11.44 29.35
C GLY A 3 3.67 -12.21 28.64
N ALA A 4 4.46 -13.00 29.38
CA ALA A 4 5.63 -13.69 28.83
C ALA A 4 5.23 -14.90 27.96
N ILE A 5 4.25 -15.69 28.40
CA ILE A 5 3.74 -16.88 27.67
C ILE A 5 3.04 -16.47 26.37
N GLN A 6 2.30 -15.34 26.38
CA GLN A 6 1.64 -14.82 25.18
C GLN A 6 2.64 -14.34 24.11
N LYS A 7 3.75 -13.70 24.50
CA LYS A 7 4.81 -13.28 23.57
C LYS A 7 5.56 -14.46 22.96
N VAL A 8 5.79 -15.53 23.72
CA VAL A 8 6.45 -16.75 23.21
C VAL A 8 5.54 -17.48 22.22
N LEU A 9 4.24 -17.60 22.52
CA LEU A 9 3.27 -18.21 21.62
C LEU A 9 3.05 -17.40 20.33
N SER A 10 3.10 -16.06 20.39
CA SER A 10 2.99 -15.22 19.19
C SER A 10 4.22 -15.32 18.29
N GLY A 11 5.42 -15.39 18.87
CA GLY A 11 6.68 -15.60 18.14
C GLY A 11 6.71 -16.94 17.41
N LEU A 12 6.25 -18.02 18.05
CA LEU A 12 6.16 -19.35 17.44
C LEU A 12 5.12 -19.39 16.30
N LYS A 13 3.94 -18.76 16.49
CA LYS A 13 2.92 -18.67 15.41
C LYS A 13 3.46 -17.96 14.17
N SER A 14 4.23 -16.88 14.34
CA SER A 14 4.88 -16.16 13.25
C SER A 14 5.87 -17.03 12.45
N ALA A 15 6.60 -17.93 13.11
CA ALA A 15 7.60 -18.78 12.45
C ALA A 15 6.95 -19.86 11.57
N PHE A 16 5.81 -20.41 11.98
CA PHE A 16 5.09 -21.45 11.23
C PHE A 16 4.02 -20.91 10.26
N GLU A 17 3.67 -19.62 10.31
CA GLU A 17 2.76 -18.95 9.38
C GLU A 17 2.99 -19.26 7.88
N PRO A 18 4.24 -19.25 7.34
CA PRO A 18 4.46 -19.57 5.92
C PRO A 18 4.09 -21.01 5.55
N VAL A 19 4.18 -21.95 6.50
CA VAL A 19 3.89 -23.37 6.32
C VAL A 19 2.40 -23.65 6.53
N LEU A 20 1.81 -23.12 7.60
CA LEU A 20 0.40 -23.35 7.95
C LEU A 20 -0.57 -22.54 7.09
N HIS A 21 -0.19 -21.32 6.70
CA HIS A 21 -1.05 -20.39 5.96
C HIS A 21 -0.30 -19.64 4.83
N PRO A 22 0.22 -20.37 3.82
CA PRO A 22 1.06 -19.80 2.77
C PRO A 22 0.38 -18.67 1.99
N ARG A 23 -0.95 -18.72 1.79
CA ARG A 23 -1.71 -17.65 1.11
C ARG A 23 -1.74 -16.36 1.93
N ARG A 24 -1.98 -16.47 3.25
CA ARG A 24 -2.00 -15.32 4.17
C ARG A 24 -0.61 -14.71 4.29
N HIS A 25 0.41 -15.54 4.45
CA HIS A 25 1.81 -15.09 4.50
C HIS A 25 2.20 -14.32 3.23
N ARG A 26 1.88 -14.84 2.03
CA ARG A 26 2.15 -14.13 0.77
C ARG A 26 1.38 -12.82 0.65
N ALA A 27 0.11 -12.78 1.05
CA ALA A 27 -0.70 -11.57 1.04
C ALA A 27 -0.10 -10.50 1.97
N ARG A 28 0.30 -10.88 3.19
CA ARG A 28 0.95 -9.99 4.16
C ARG A 28 2.27 -9.45 3.62
N LYS A 29 3.12 -10.31 3.06
CA LYS A 29 4.41 -9.90 2.46
C LYS A 29 4.22 -8.89 1.32
N ARG A 30 3.16 -9.04 0.53
CA ARG A 30 2.81 -8.07 -0.52
C ARG A 30 2.36 -6.73 0.07
N VAL A 31 1.48 -6.74 1.06
CA VAL A 31 1.01 -5.53 1.74
C VAL A 31 2.20 -4.75 2.32
N ASN A 32 3.07 -5.43 3.08
CA ASN A 32 4.27 -4.80 3.65
C ASN A 32 5.15 -4.18 2.56
N ARG A 33 5.43 -4.91 1.48
CA ARG A 33 6.25 -4.37 0.37
C ARG A 33 5.62 -3.15 -0.29
N ASN A 34 4.30 -3.15 -0.45
CA ASN A 34 3.59 -2.02 -1.04
C ASN A 34 3.63 -0.80 -0.11
N GLN A 35 3.50 -1.00 1.20
CA GLN A 35 3.69 0.06 2.20
C GLN A 35 5.13 0.61 2.18
N ASP A 36 6.13 -0.27 2.08
CA ASP A 36 7.53 0.14 2.00
C ASP A 36 7.80 0.97 0.73
N PHE A 37 7.20 0.57 -0.41
CA PHE A 37 7.27 1.33 -1.65
C PHE A 37 6.70 2.74 -1.49
N LEU A 38 5.49 2.87 -0.93
CA LEU A 38 4.86 4.17 -0.70
C LEU A 38 5.71 5.05 0.23
N LYS A 39 6.21 4.49 1.33
CA LYS A 39 7.12 5.18 2.26
C LYS A 39 8.41 5.64 1.57
N SER A 40 9.00 4.80 0.71
CA SER A 40 10.22 5.17 -0.03
C SER A 40 10.02 6.32 -1.01
N LEU A 41 8.78 6.51 -1.48
CA LEU A 41 8.38 7.62 -2.34
C LEU A 41 7.90 8.85 -1.56
N GLY A 42 7.98 8.85 -0.22
CA GLY A 42 7.53 9.97 0.60
C GLY A 42 6.01 10.13 0.69
N PHE A 43 5.23 9.09 0.39
CA PHE A 43 3.79 9.14 0.53
C PHE A 43 3.40 9.22 2.01
N LYS A 44 2.42 10.07 2.30
CA LYS A 44 1.73 10.15 3.60
C LYS A 44 0.32 9.62 3.40
N GLU A 45 -0.04 8.58 4.15
CA GLU A 45 -1.41 8.08 4.19
C GLU A 45 -2.25 9.07 5.02
N ILE A 46 -3.40 9.45 4.50
CA ILE A 46 -4.35 10.32 5.18
C ILE A 46 -5.71 9.65 5.18
N GLU A 47 -6.34 9.58 6.35
CA GLU A 47 -7.70 9.11 6.52
C GLU A 47 -8.62 10.32 6.69
N ASP A 48 -8.63 11.21 5.69
CA ASP A 48 -9.48 12.41 5.69
C ASP A 48 -10.48 12.37 4.53
N GLY A 49 -11.70 11.97 4.86
CA GLY A 49 -12.81 11.88 3.92
C GLY A 49 -12.51 10.97 2.72
N ASP A 50 -12.56 11.55 1.52
CA ASP A 50 -12.31 10.86 0.25
C ASP A 50 -10.81 10.78 -0.11
N LEU A 51 -9.93 11.49 0.61
CA LEU A 51 -8.51 11.49 0.31
C LEU A 51 -7.85 10.19 0.81
N SER A 52 -6.90 9.68 0.04
CA SER A 52 -6.18 8.44 0.38
C SER A 52 -4.73 8.72 0.74
N TYR A 53 -4.07 9.60 -0.03
CA TYR A 53 -2.65 9.87 0.14
C TYR A 53 -2.29 11.33 -0.18
N ILE A 54 -1.18 11.78 0.38
CA ILE A 54 -0.40 12.92 -0.10
C ILE A 54 0.92 12.38 -0.62
N ASP A 55 1.32 12.75 -1.85
CA ASP A 55 2.63 12.36 -2.40
C ASP A 55 3.78 13.24 -1.88
N ALA A 56 5.03 12.94 -2.26
CA ALA A 56 6.19 13.73 -1.85
C ALA A 56 6.21 15.18 -2.36
N GLU A 57 5.40 15.50 -3.37
CA GLU A 57 5.24 16.86 -3.91
C GLU A 57 4.03 17.59 -3.28
N GLU A 58 3.51 17.06 -2.17
CA GLU A 58 2.35 17.58 -1.45
C GLU A 58 1.06 17.61 -2.30
N ASN A 59 0.94 16.75 -3.32
CA ASN A 59 -0.30 16.59 -4.06
C ASN A 59 -1.26 15.68 -3.30
N ALA A 60 -2.46 16.17 -3.03
CA ALA A 60 -3.55 15.38 -2.46
C ALA A 60 -4.15 14.42 -3.51
N LEU A 61 -4.17 13.13 -3.20
CA LEU A 61 -4.58 12.05 -4.07
C LEU A 61 -5.83 11.38 -3.52
N ARG A 62 -6.87 11.30 -4.36
CA ARG A 62 -8.07 10.50 -4.11
C ARG A 62 -8.04 9.23 -4.94
N LEU A 63 -8.13 8.08 -4.29
CA LEU A 63 -8.28 6.80 -4.98
C LEU A 63 -9.59 6.76 -5.77
N VAL A 64 -9.52 6.38 -7.04
CA VAL A 64 -10.70 6.23 -7.91
C VAL A 64 -10.91 4.78 -8.31
N GLN A 65 -9.83 4.10 -8.65
CA GLN A 65 -9.90 2.74 -9.16
C GLN A 65 -8.63 1.97 -8.78
N SER A 66 -8.80 0.71 -8.44
CA SER A 66 -7.72 -0.25 -8.33
C SER A 66 -8.08 -1.48 -9.16
N ASP A 67 -7.23 -1.83 -10.12
CA ASP A 67 -7.34 -3.07 -10.89
C ASP A 67 -6.05 -3.91 -10.75
N ALA A 68 -5.93 -4.99 -11.52
CA ALA A 68 -4.81 -5.91 -11.42
C ALA A 68 -3.48 -5.33 -11.97
N ALA A 69 -3.54 -4.26 -12.77
CA ALA A 69 -2.38 -3.67 -13.44
C ALA A 69 -2.02 -2.29 -12.89
N GLN A 70 -2.98 -1.53 -12.35
CA GLN A 70 -2.74 -0.19 -11.84
C GLN A 70 -3.73 0.26 -10.76
N ILE A 71 -3.27 1.23 -9.98
CA ILE A 71 -4.11 2.08 -9.13
C ILE A 71 -4.18 3.45 -9.77
N THR A 72 -5.38 4.01 -9.86
CA THR A 72 -5.66 5.32 -10.45
C THR A 72 -6.14 6.29 -9.38
N PHE A 73 -5.52 7.46 -9.36
CA PHE A 73 -5.87 8.57 -8.49
C PHE A 73 -6.35 9.77 -9.30
N ILE A 74 -7.30 10.52 -8.73
CA ILE A 74 -7.52 11.92 -9.10
C ILE A 74 -6.58 12.77 -8.23
N VAL A 75 -5.97 13.78 -8.85
CA VAL A 75 -5.19 14.79 -8.13
C VAL A 75 -6.12 15.94 -7.74
N VAL A 76 -6.40 16.05 -6.46
CA VAL A 76 -7.35 17.03 -5.93
C VAL A 76 -6.80 18.45 -6.15
N GLY A 77 -7.69 19.38 -6.51
CA GLY A 77 -7.30 20.76 -6.87
C GLY A 77 -6.73 20.92 -8.28
N ARG A 78 -6.41 19.84 -9.01
CA ARG A 78 -5.90 19.90 -10.38
C ARG A 78 -6.92 19.36 -11.38
N ARG A 79 -7.47 20.24 -12.23
CA ARG A 79 -8.42 19.85 -13.28
C ARG A 79 -7.75 18.94 -14.31
N ARG A 80 -8.47 17.88 -14.72
CA ARG A 80 -8.02 16.91 -15.75
C ARG A 80 -6.61 16.36 -15.45
N SER A 81 -6.35 16.05 -14.19
CA SER A 81 -5.08 15.49 -13.75
C SER A 81 -5.30 14.18 -13.01
N ARG A 82 -4.46 13.18 -13.31
CA ARG A 82 -4.47 11.86 -12.68
C ARG A 82 -3.06 11.45 -12.29
N ALA A 83 -2.95 10.57 -11.32
CA ALA A 83 -1.70 9.90 -10.99
C ALA A 83 -1.93 8.39 -10.93
N TYR A 84 -0.89 7.61 -11.20
CA TYR A 84 -1.00 6.16 -11.30
C TYR A 84 0.13 5.46 -10.55
N ILE A 85 -0.22 4.35 -9.90
CA ILE A 85 0.75 3.36 -9.42
C ILE A 85 0.59 2.11 -10.27
N LYS A 86 1.66 1.65 -10.92
CA LYS A 86 1.66 0.37 -11.67
C LYS A 86 1.89 -0.81 -10.74
N LEU A 87 1.21 -1.91 -11.05
CA LEU A 87 1.30 -3.18 -10.33
C LEU A 87 1.94 -4.23 -11.24
N ASP A 88 2.75 -5.12 -10.66
CA ASP A 88 3.17 -6.34 -11.34
C ASP A 88 2.10 -7.45 -11.27
N LYS A 89 2.34 -8.59 -11.94
CA LYS A 89 1.45 -9.76 -11.92
C LYS A 89 1.17 -10.33 -10.52
N LYS A 90 1.95 -9.96 -9.50
CA LYS A 90 1.77 -10.38 -8.11
C LYS A 90 1.04 -9.31 -7.29
N GLY A 91 0.62 -8.20 -7.89
CA GLY A 91 -0.03 -7.06 -7.24
C GLY A 91 0.93 -6.19 -6.43
N ARG A 92 2.24 -6.25 -6.73
CA ARG A 92 3.26 -5.44 -6.06
C ARG A 92 3.41 -4.12 -6.80
N TYR A 93 3.53 -3.01 -6.07
CA TYR A 93 3.78 -1.71 -6.68
C TYR A 93 5.17 -1.67 -7.32
N THR A 94 5.26 -1.11 -8.52
CA THR A 94 6.49 -1.07 -9.32
C THR A 94 6.92 0.33 -9.72
N SER A 95 5.98 1.24 -9.95
CA SER A 95 6.29 2.62 -10.34
C SER A 95 5.14 3.56 -10.00
N TYR A 96 5.46 4.81 -9.71
CA TYR A 96 4.52 5.92 -9.56
C TYR A 96 4.76 6.95 -10.67
N THR A 97 3.70 7.51 -11.26
CA THR A 97 3.83 8.45 -12.38
C THR A 97 3.93 9.91 -11.98
N GLY A 98 3.54 10.28 -10.75
CA GLY A 98 3.18 11.67 -10.44
C GLY A 98 1.90 12.13 -11.14
N PRO A 99 1.45 13.37 -10.87
CA PRO A 99 0.37 14.02 -11.61
C PRO A 99 0.68 14.15 -13.11
N ILE A 100 -0.17 13.59 -13.96
CA ILE A 100 -0.14 13.77 -15.42
C ILE A 100 -1.47 14.33 -15.91
N ARG A 101 -1.41 15.20 -16.91
CA ARG A 101 -2.59 15.76 -17.57
C ARG A 101 -3.20 14.72 -18.50
N ILE A 102 -4.53 14.60 -18.46
CA ILE A 102 -5.35 13.71 -19.30
C ILE A 102 -6.24 14.49 -20.25
#